data_AF-A0A944AY76-F1
#
_entry.id   AF-A0A944AY76-F1
#
_cell.length_a   1.000
_cell.length_b   1.000
_cell.length_c   1.000
_cell.angle_alpha   90.00
_cell.angle_beta   90.00
_cell.angle_gamma   90.00
#
_symmetry.space_group_name_H-M   'P 1'
#
loop_
_entity.id
_entity.type
_entity.pdbx_description
1 polymer ?
#
loop_
_entity_poly.entity_id
_entity_poly.type
_entity_poly.pdbx_seq_one_letter_code
_entity_poly.pdbx_strand_id
1 'polypeptide(L)'
;MQEIVELDSLGKQISEKICEYCKPLMLQKEERKERTRLLSCETDLQLSLQYALEAESAADCIAKLKLTKEECEIIIYTLKGLKQKTALTKQIGDLAERLSALIDKFIAKADN
;
A
#
# COMPACT_ATOMS: atom_id res chain seq x y z
N MET A 1 -17.41 -7.61 -6.73
CA MET A 1 -17.63 -6.15 -6.93
C MET A 1 -17.37 -5.36 -5.64
N GLN A 2 -17.98 -5.70 -4.50
CA GLN A 2 -17.76 -4.98 -3.22
C GLN A 2 -16.32 -5.08 -2.68
N GLU A 3 -15.68 -6.24 -2.77
CA GLU A 3 -14.27 -6.42 -2.32
C GLU A 3 -13.28 -5.62 -3.16
N ILE A 4 -13.53 -5.50 -4.47
CA ILE A 4 -12.71 -4.70 -5.40
C ILE A 4 -12.80 -3.21 -5.06
N VAL A 5 -14.00 -2.73 -4.71
CA VAL A 5 -14.21 -1.35 -4.25
C VAL A 5 -13.51 -1.10 -2.91
N GLU A 6 -13.49 -2.09 -2.02
CA GLU A 6 -12.76 -1.99 -0.75
C GLU A 6 -11.23 -1.95 -0.95
N LEU A 7 -10.68 -2.75 -1.87
CA LEU A 7 -9.26 -2.71 -2.24
C LEU A 7 -8.83 -1.32 -2.74
N ASP A 8 -9.57 -0.76 -3.71
CA ASP A 8 -9.32 0.58 -4.25
C ASP A 8 -9.42 1.67 -3.15
N SER A 9 -10.46 1.58 -2.30
CA SER A 9 -10.65 2.53 -1.20
C SER A 9 -9.51 2.49 -0.18
N LEU A 10 -9.03 1.30 0.20
CA LEU A 10 -7.90 1.15 1.11
C LEU A 10 -6.61 1.66 0.49
N GLY A 11 -6.37 1.37 -0.79
CA GLY A 11 -5.24 1.92 -1.54
C GLY A 11 -5.21 3.44 -1.48
N LYS A 12 -6.33 4.10 -1.79
CA LYS A 12 -6.45 5.57 -1.73
C LYS A 12 -6.19 6.12 -0.33
N GLN A 13 -6.74 5.49 0.71
CA GLN A 13 -6.49 5.91 2.10
C GLN A 13 -5.00 5.79 2.48
N ILE A 14 -4.32 4.73 2.07
CA ILE A 14 -2.88 4.57 2.30
C ILE A 14 -2.12 5.71 1.61
N SER A 15 -2.42 5.98 0.34
CA SER A 15 -1.79 7.07 -0.42
C SER A 15 -1.99 8.44 0.25
N GLU A 16 -3.22 8.78 0.63
CA GLU A 16 -3.54 10.01 1.34
C GLU A 16 -2.73 10.16 2.63
N LYS A 17 -2.63 9.09 3.43
CA LYS A 17 -1.90 9.11 4.69
C LYS A 17 -0.39 9.17 4.51
N ILE A 18 0.16 8.49 3.50
CA ILE A 18 1.59 8.62 3.17
C ILE A 18 1.89 10.05 2.72
N CYS A 19 1.04 10.64 1.88
CA CYS A 19 1.18 12.04 1.46
C CYS A 19 1.10 13.01 2.65
N GLU A 20 0.14 12.81 3.56
CA GLU A 20 -0.02 13.60 4.79
C GLU A 20 1.23 13.54 5.66
N TYR A 21 1.79 12.34 5.84
CA TYR A 21 3.03 12.13 6.59
C TYR A 21 4.25 12.77 5.91
N CYS A 22 4.38 12.63 4.59
CA CYS A 22 5.56 13.06 3.84
C CYS A 22 5.60 14.58 3.58
N LYS A 23 4.44 15.25 3.45
CA LYS A 23 4.34 16.68 3.13
C LYS A 23 5.16 17.61 4.05
N PRO A 24 5.06 17.53 5.40
CA PRO A 24 5.88 18.36 6.29
C PRO A 24 7.38 18.01 6.25
N LEU A 25 7.73 16.81 5.76
CA LEU A 25 9.10 16.31 5.68
C LEU A 25 9.80 16.68 4.35
N MET A 26 9.09 17.28 3.38
CA MET A 26 9.64 17.59 2.06
C MET A 26 10.86 18.52 2.11
N LEU A 27 10.92 19.40 3.11
CA LEU A 27 12.01 20.37 3.29
C LEU A 27 13.12 19.88 4.25
N GLN A 28 12.91 18.76 4.95
CA GLN A 28 13.85 18.20 5.91
C GLN A 28 14.85 17.29 5.18
N LYS A 29 16.14 17.64 5.20
CA LYS A 29 17.18 16.90 4.44
C LYS A 29 17.50 15.56 5.10
N GLU A 30 17.37 15.50 6.41
CA GLU A 30 17.68 14.36 7.27
C GLU A 30 16.74 13.18 7.03
N GLU A 31 15.48 13.46 6.66
CA GLU A 31 14.42 12.47 6.40
C GLU A 31 14.25 12.17 4.91
N ARG A 32 15.14 12.69 4.04
CA ARG A 32 15.01 12.59 2.57
C ARG A 32 14.93 11.13 2.11
N LYS A 33 15.76 10.26 2.66
CA LYS A 33 15.88 8.87 2.21
C LYS A 33 14.60 8.08 2.53
N GLU A 34 14.14 8.19 3.77
CA GLU A 34 12.93 7.54 4.29
C GLU A 34 11.70 8.03 3.54
N ARG A 35 11.58 9.36 3.36
CA ARG A 35 10.51 9.99 2.59
C ARG A 35 10.48 9.53 1.14
N THR A 36 11.63 9.56 0.44
CA THR A 36 11.70 9.10 -0.96
C THR A 36 11.30 7.63 -1.08
N ARG A 37 11.70 6.80 -0.12
CA ARG A 37 11.31 5.39 -0.11
C ARG A 37 9.81 5.21 0.08
N LEU A 38 9.20 5.87 1.06
CA LEU A 38 7.76 5.78 1.29
C LEU A 38 6.93 6.26 0.10
N LEU A 39 7.34 7.37 -0.53
CA LEU A 39 6.65 7.88 -1.73
C LEU A 39 6.82 6.95 -2.93
N SER A 40 7.99 6.30 -3.09
CA SER A 40 8.18 5.29 -4.14
C SER A 40 7.23 4.11 -3.94
N CYS A 41 7.23 3.53 -2.74
CA CYS A 41 6.36 2.37 -2.45
C CYS A 41 4.88 2.72 -2.55
N GLU A 42 4.50 3.96 -2.22
CA GLU A 42 3.14 4.44 -2.41
C GLU A 42 2.75 4.47 -3.89
N THR A 43 3.63 5.01 -4.75
CA THR A 43 3.41 5.04 -6.20
C THR A 43 3.33 3.62 -6.77
N ASP A 44 4.24 2.73 -6.36
CA ASP A 44 4.26 1.33 -6.80
C ASP A 44 3.00 0.57 -6.34
N LEU A 45 2.51 0.83 -5.13
CA LEU A 45 1.25 0.28 -4.61
C LEU A 45 0.05 0.75 -5.45
N GLN A 46 -0.06 2.05 -5.74
CA GLN A 46 -1.17 2.59 -6.54
C GLN A 46 -1.19 2.00 -7.94
N LEU A 47 -0.02 1.92 -8.60
CA LEU A 47 0.11 1.32 -9.92
C LEU A 47 -0.27 -0.16 -9.91
N SER A 48 0.21 -0.92 -8.92
CA SER A 48 -0.11 -2.35 -8.79
C SER A 48 -1.59 -2.59 -8.56
N LEU A 49 -2.25 -1.78 -7.73
CA LEU A 49 -3.70 -1.82 -7.55
C LEU A 49 -4.43 -1.50 -8.85
N GLN A 50 -4.06 -0.42 -9.54
CA GLN A 50 -4.70 -0.04 -10.79
C GLN A 50 -4.60 -1.18 -11.82
N TYR A 51 -3.43 -1.79 -11.98
CA TYR A 51 -3.26 -2.94 -12.87
C TYR A 51 -4.10 -4.15 -12.45
N ALA A 52 -4.27 -4.39 -11.16
CA ALA A 52 -5.16 -5.45 -10.69
C ALA A 52 -6.63 -5.18 -11.02
N LEU A 53 -7.07 -3.92 -10.95
CA LEU A 53 -8.43 -3.48 -11.25
C LEU A 53 -8.74 -3.49 -12.76
N GLU A 54 -7.74 -3.24 -13.59
CA GLU A 54 -7.84 -3.22 -15.05
C GLU A 54 -7.58 -4.60 -15.70
N ALA A 55 -7.20 -5.61 -14.92
CA ALA A 55 -6.86 -6.93 -15.43
C ALA A 55 -8.04 -7.59 -16.16
N GLU A 56 -7.77 -8.11 -17.37
CA GLU A 56 -8.79 -8.72 -18.24
C GLU A 56 -9.10 -10.18 -17.88
N SER A 57 -8.31 -10.79 -16.98
CA SER A 57 -8.50 -12.16 -16.55
C SER A 57 -8.30 -12.33 -15.04
N ALA A 58 -8.93 -13.35 -14.46
CA ALA A 58 -8.77 -13.68 -13.05
C ALA A 58 -7.31 -14.03 -12.70
N ALA A 59 -6.61 -14.77 -13.56
CA ALA A 59 -5.22 -15.15 -13.34
C ALA A 59 -4.27 -13.94 -13.32
N ASP A 60 -4.45 -13.01 -14.26
CA ASP A 60 -3.66 -11.78 -14.30
C ASP A 60 -3.99 -10.88 -13.10
N CYS A 61 -5.28 -10.73 -12.75
CA CYS A 61 -5.72 -10.00 -11.56
C CYS A 61 -5.03 -10.53 -10.29
N ILE A 62 -5.01 -11.85 -10.08
CA ILE A 62 -4.34 -12.49 -8.93
C ILE A 62 -2.84 -12.21 -8.94
N ALA A 63 -2.19 -12.27 -10.11
CA ALA A 63 -0.76 -11.97 -10.22
C ALA A 63 -0.45 -10.51 -9.81
N LYS A 64 -1.28 -9.54 -10.25
CA LYS A 64 -1.13 -8.13 -9.85
C LYS A 64 -1.45 -7.90 -8.37
N LEU A 65 -2.42 -8.62 -7.82
CA LEU A 65 -2.73 -8.54 -6.39
C LEU A 65 -1.58 -9.09 -5.52
N LYS A 66 -0.84 -10.11 -5.98
CA LYS A 66 0.37 -10.58 -5.28
C LYS A 66 1.45 -9.49 -5.22
N LEU A 67 1.69 -8.78 -6.32
CA LEU A 67 2.60 -7.62 -6.33
C LEU A 67 2.12 -6.51 -5.38
N THR A 68 0.82 -6.22 -5.41
CA THR A 68 0.21 -5.24 -4.50
C THR A 68 0.43 -5.60 -3.03
N LYS A 69 0.36 -6.89 -2.70
CA LYS A 69 0.62 -7.39 -1.35
C LYS A 69 2.09 -7.18 -0.96
N GLU A 70 3.03 -7.48 -1.84
CA GLU A 70 4.47 -7.24 -1.60
C GLU A 70 4.73 -5.74 -1.31
N GLU A 71 4.09 -4.83 -2.04
CA GLU A 71 4.21 -3.39 -1.78
C GLU A 71 3.67 -2.99 -0.39
N CYS A 72 2.56 -3.59 0.06
CA CYS A 72 2.06 -3.39 1.42
C CYS A 72 3.10 -3.82 2.47
N GLU A 73 3.76 -4.96 2.26
CA GLU A 73 4.80 -5.46 3.16
C GLU A 73 6.03 -4.56 3.19
N ILE A 74 6.44 -4.01 2.03
CA ILE A 74 7.54 -3.05 1.93
C ILE A 74 7.20 -1.75 2.66
N ILE A 75 5.96 -1.25 2.55
CA ILE A 75 5.50 -0.08 3.29
C ILE A 75 5.61 -0.35 4.80
N ILE A 76 5.05 -1.47 5.29
CA ILE A 76 5.11 -1.84 6.71
C ILE A 76 6.57 -1.95 7.19
N TYR A 77 7.43 -2.60 6.41
CA TYR A 77 8.85 -2.72 6.72
C TYR A 77 9.54 -1.34 6.80
N THR A 78 9.22 -0.45 5.85
CA THR A 78 9.77 0.91 5.81
C THR A 78 9.33 1.71 7.03
N LEU A 79 8.05 1.64 7.41
CA LEU A 79 7.51 2.29 8.60
C LEU A 79 8.15 1.79 9.90
N LYS A 80 8.45 0.49 10.01
CA LYS A 80 9.16 -0.09 11.16
C LYS A 80 10.57 0.47 11.33
N GLY A 81 11.23 0.81 10.23
CA GLY A 81 12.58 1.38 10.20
C GLY A 81 12.65 2.89 10.47
N LEU A 82 11.51 3.58 10.55
CA LEU A 82 11.48 5.01 10.85
C LEU A 82 11.94 5.29 12.28
N LYS A 83 12.79 6.31 12.44
CA LYS A 83 13.23 6.78 13.76
C LYS A 83 12.11 7.40 14.56
N GLN A 84 11.20 8.13 13.89
CA GLN A 84 10.05 8.77 14.51
C GLN A 84 8.78 8.02 14.13
N LYS A 85 8.16 7.39 15.12
CA LYS A 85 6.83 6.79 14.98
C LYS A 85 5.79 7.79 15.43
N THR A 86 4.94 8.20 14.50
CA THR A 86 3.81 9.10 14.74
C THR A 86 2.49 8.33 14.68
N ALA A 87 1.41 8.96 15.13
CA ALA A 87 0.06 8.41 14.94
C ALA A 87 -0.23 8.11 13.47
N LEU A 88 0.24 8.96 12.54
CA LEU A 88 0.12 8.75 11.10
C LEU A 88 0.86 7.50 10.64
N THR A 89 2.12 7.29 11.07
CA THR A 89 2.87 6.08 10.68
C THR A 89 2.20 4.79 11.16
N LYS A 90 1.54 4.83 12.33
CA LYS A 90 0.76 3.70 12.82
C LYS A 90 -0.47 3.46 11.94
N GLN A 91 -1.24 4.51 11.63
CA GLN A 91 -2.42 4.41 10.77
C GLN A 91 -2.07 3.86 9.37
N ILE A 92 -0.96 4.30 8.77
CA ILE A 92 -0.51 3.77 7.46
C ILE A 92 -0.21 2.27 7.59
N GLY A 93 0.49 1.85 8.65
CA GLY A 93 0.79 0.45 8.91
C GLY A 93 -0.47 -0.40 9.07
N ASP A 94 -1.42 0.05 9.90
CA ASP A 94 -2.69 -0.65 10.15
C ASP A 94 -3.51 -0.78 8.85
N LEU A 95 -3.52 0.26 8.00
CA LEU A 95 -4.19 0.22 6.69
C LEU A 95 -3.50 -0.74 5.71
N ALA A 96 -2.17 -0.73 5.64
CA ALA A 96 -1.41 -1.64 4.80
C ALA A 96 -1.58 -3.11 5.22
N GLU A 97 -1.62 -3.39 6.53
CA GLU A 97 -1.92 -4.74 7.06
C GLU A 97 -3.35 -5.17 6.69
N ARG A 98 -4.32 -4.26 6.79
CA ARG A 98 -5.71 -4.55 6.38
C ARG A 98 -5.83 -4.82 4.89
N LEU A 99 -5.15 -4.03 4.04
CA LEU A 99 -5.15 -4.24 2.59
C LEU A 99 -4.51 -5.59 2.24
N SER A 100 -3.35 -5.91 2.82
CA SER A 100 -2.67 -7.20 2.65
C SER A 100 -3.57 -8.39 3.05
N ALA A 101 -4.25 -8.31 4.19
CA ALA A 101 -5.18 -9.35 4.64
C ALA A 101 -6.42 -9.49 3.75
N LEU A 102 -6.90 -8.39 3.14
CA LEU A 102 -8.01 -8.43 2.19
C LEU A 102 -7.58 -9.11 0.88
N ILE A 103 -6.36 -8.82 0.41
CA ILE A 103 -5.78 -9.48 -0.76
C ILE A 103 -5.65 -10.99 -0.52
N ASP A 104 -5.15 -11.41 0.63
CA ASP A 104 -5.05 -12.84 0.97
C ASP A 104 -6.39 -13.56 0.92
N LYS A 105 -7.45 -12.93 1.45
CA LYS A 105 -8.82 -13.47 1.35
C LYS A 105 -9.30 -13.57 -0.08
N PHE A 106 -8.98 -12.59 -0.92
CA PHE A 106 -9.37 -12.57 -2.33
C PHE A 106 -8.68 -13.70 -3.11
N ILE A 107 -7.37 -13.85 -2.93
CA ILE A 107 -6.58 -14.91 -3.58
C ILE A 107 -7.07 -16.29 -3.12
N ALA A 108 -7.27 -16.49 -1.81
CA ALA A 108 -7.73 -17.77 -1.27
C ALA A 108 -9.12 -18.18 -1.79
N LYS A 109 -9.99 -17.21 -2.10
CA LYS A 109 -11.29 -17.48 -2.74
C LYS A 109 -11.17 -17.86 -4.20
N ALA A 110 -10.17 -17.36 -4.91
CA ALA A 110 -9.98 -17.65 -6.33
C ALA A 110 -9.31 -19.01 -6.57
N ASP A 111 -8.59 -19.53 -5.57
CA ASP A 111 -7.97 -20.86 -5.60
C ASP A 111 -8.94 -22.01 -5.20
N ASN A 112 -10.17 -21.71 -4.76
CA ASN A 112 -11.24 -22.67 -4.41
C ASN A 112 -12.38 -22.67 -5.43
#